data_AF-A0A7W0JJ05-F1
#
_entry.id   AF-A0A7W0JJ05-F1
#
_cell.length_a   1.000
_cell.length_b   1.000
_cell.length_c   1.000
_cell.angle_alpha   90.00
_cell.angle_beta   90.00
_cell.angle_gamma   90.00
#
_symmetry.space_group_name_H-M   'P 1'
#
loop_
_entity.id
_entity.type
_entity.pdbx_description
1 polymer ?
#
loop_
_entity_poly.entity_id
_entity_poly.type
_entity_poly.pdbx_seq_one_letter_code
_entity_poly.pdbx_strand_id
1 'polypeptide(L)'
;MSPLPPRDAVLLLTHSGDYYTIDRVAEAVSRLGARPFRLDTDLFPEEVRLSSSLSGSGADYSIKADGWQLSAAEVRAVWARKLWFPRLDERLDERFRAMCVRESVAALEGFLDGLKGAHWVNDTAREREAENKLAQLRIAAEEGLRIPRTLVTNDPARAREFYEEIGGAVVAKLLRPLSVSMGGATEFVYTSEVTARDLEDAETLRHCPMVFQECI
;
A
#
# COMPACT_ATOMS: atom_id res chain seq x y z
N MET A 1 -6.72 -5.08 -39.81
CA MET A 1 -6.43 -4.87 -38.38
C MET A 1 -6.88 -3.45 -38.06
N SER A 2 -7.83 -3.27 -37.14
CA SER A 2 -8.20 -1.93 -36.68
C SER A 2 -6.96 -1.27 -36.02
N PRO A 3 -6.75 0.04 -36.20
CA PRO A 3 -5.64 0.72 -35.53
C PRO A 3 -5.76 0.55 -34.02
N LEU A 4 -4.62 0.34 -33.35
CA LEU A 4 -4.56 0.31 -31.90
C LEU A 4 -5.08 1.65 -31.34
N PRO A 5 -5.86 1.64 -30.24
CA PRO A 5 -6.40 2.86 -29.69
C PRO A 5 -5.28 3.80 -29.22
N PRO A 6 -5.53 5.13 -29.14
CA PRO A 6 -4.57 6.07 -28.60
C PRO A 6 -4.15 5.67 -27.18
N ARG A 7 -2.84 5.66 -26.93
CA ARG A 7 -2.28 5.33 -25.62
C ARG A 7 -2.08 6.61 -24.80
N ASP A 8 -3.19 7.22 -24.41
CA ASP A 8 -3.26 8.53 -23.74
C ASP A 8 -3.96 8.47 -22.37
N ALA A 9 -4.39 7.29 -21.93
CA ALA A 9 -5.03 7.10 -20.64
C ALA A 9 -4.01 7.04 -19.49
N VAL A 10 -4.35 7.67 -18.36
CA VAL A 10 -3.58 7.59 -17.12
C VAL A 10 -4.48 6.99 -16.05
N LEU A 11 -4.15 5.78 -15.61
CA LEU A 11 -4.90 5.08 -14.56
C LEU A 11 -4.42 5.56 -13.19
N LEU A 12 -5.33 6.05 -12.36
CA LEU A 12 -5.05 6.56 -11.02
C LEU A 12 -5.60 5.56 -10.01
N LEU A 13 -4.73 4.78 -9.39
CA LEU A 13 -5.10 3.75 -8.41
C LEU A 13 -5.21 4.39 -7.03
N THR A 14 -6.41 4.40 -6.46
CA THR A 14 -6.67 4.98 -5.13
C THR A 14 -7.78 4.21 -4.40
N HIS A 15 -8.47 4.85 -3.46
CA HIS A 15 -9.63 4.33 -2.76
C HIS A 15 -10.77 5.36 -2.70
N SER A 16 -12.00 4.89 -2.44
CA SER A 16 -13.24 5.69 -2.48
C SER A 16 -13.30 6.87 -1.49
N GLY A 17 -12.40 6.90 -0.50
CA GLY A 17 -12.26 7.95 0.50
C GLY A 17 -11.13 8.95 0.23
N ASP A 18 -10.43 8.87 -0.90
CA ASP A 18 -9.45 9.87 -1.34
C ASP A 18 -10.17 10.93 -2.19
N TYR A 19 -9.97 12.21 -1.88
CA TYR A 19 -10.65 13.31 -2.58
C TYR A 19 -9.63 14.36 -3.05
N TYR A 20 -9.01 15.07 -2.10
CA TYR A 20 -8.19 16.23 -2.43
C TYR A 20 -7.00 15.94 -3.36
N THR A 21 -6.23 14.88 -3.08
CA THR A 21 -4.97 14.62 -3.82
C THR A 21 -5.27 14.02 -5.19
N ILE A 22 -6.21 13.07 -5.24
CA ILE A 22 -6.60 12.41 -6.47
C ILE A 22 -7.23 13.38 -7.48
N ASP A 23 -8.12 14.27 -7.03
CA ASP A 23 -8.82 15.21 -7.91
C ASP A 23 -7.85 16.23 -8.54
N ARG A 24 -6.88 16.71 -7.75
CA ARG A 24 -5.84 17.65 -8.23
C ARG A 24 -4.94 17.02 -9.30
N VAL A 25 -4.56 15.75 -9.12
CA VAL A 25 -3.75 15.04 -10.10
C VAL A 25 -4.57 14.74 -11.35
N ALA A 26 -5.82 14.31 -11.22
CA ALA A 26 -6.72 14.09 -12.35
C ALA A 26 -6.93 15.37 -13.18
N GLU A 27 -7.14 16.52 -12.52
CA GLU A 27 -7.26 17.83 -13.18
C GLU A 27 -5.96 18.16 -13.93
N ALA A 28 -4.80 18.01 -13.29
CA ALA A 28 -3.52 18.30 -13.92
C ALA A 28 -3.24 17.40 -15.14
N VAL A 29 -3.55 16.10 -15.05
CA VAL A 29 -3.46 15.14 -16.17
C VAL A 29 -4.34 15.59 -17.33
N SER A 30 -5.59 15.98 -17.04
CA SER A 30 -6.52 16.51 -18.05
C SER A 30 -6.00 17.77 -18.73
N ARG A 31 -5.48 18.74 -17.96
CA ARG A 31 -4.89 19.98 -18.51
C ARG A 31 -3.67 19.73 -19.40
N LEU A 32 -2.97 18.62 -19.21
CA LEU A 32 -1.86 18.18 -20.05
C LEU A 32 -2.30 17.38 -21.28
N GLY A 33 -3.62 17.22 -21.51
CA GLY A 33 -4.20 16.58 -22.69
C GLY A 33 -4.29 15.06 -22.61
N ALA A 34 -4.09 14.46 -21.44
CA ALA A 34 -4.26 13.02 -21.22
C ALA A 34 -5.60 12.73 -20.52
N ARG A 35 -6.07 11.48 -20.58
CA ARG A 35 -7.36 11.06 -20.01
C ARG A 35 -7.15 10.38 -18.64
N PRO A 36 -7.46 11.02 -17.51
CA PRO A 36 -7.37 10.36 -16.21
C PRO A 36 -8.54 9.38 -16.02
N PHE A 37 -8.24 8.19 -15.51
CA PHE A 37 -9.23 7.21 -15.07
C PHE A 37 -8.97 6.89 -13.60
N ARG A 38 -9.88 7.30 -12.73
CA ARG A 38 -9.81 6.99 -11.29
C ARG A 38 -10.33 5.58 -11.06
N LEU A 39 -9.52 4.74 -10.43
CA LEU A 39 -9.90 3.42 -9.98
C LEU A 39 -9.78 3.35 -8.46
N ASP A 40 -10.93 3.29 -7.79
CA ASP A 40 -11.02 3.03 -6.35
C ASP A 40 -10.94 1.51 -6.11
N THR A 41 -9.77 1.02 -5.68
CA THR A 41 -9.52 -0.43 -5.60
C THR A 41 -10.30 -1.12 -4.49
N ASP A 42 -10.74 -0.36 -3.48
CA ASP A 42 -11.60 -0.85 -2.40
C ASP A 42 -13.03 -1.15 -2.86
N LEU A 43 -13.44 -0.65 -4.03
CA LEU A 43 -14.75 -0.94 -4.64
C LEU A 43 -14.76 -2.19 -5.53
N PHE A 44 -13.59 -2.77 -5.81
CA PHE A 44 -13.50 -4.08 -6.43
C PHE A 44 -13.70 -5.17 -5.37
N PRO A 45 -14.52 -6.22 -5.60
CA PRO A 45 -15.17 -6.62 -6.85
C PRO A 45 -16.61 -6.15 -7.05
N GLU A 46 -17.20 -5.41 -6.12
CA GLU A 46 -18.65 -5.18 -6.10
C GLU A 46 -19.11 -4.18 -7.16
N GLU A 47 -18.37 -3.10 -7.35
CA GLU A 47 -18.72 -2.00 -8.27
C GLU A 47 -17.80 -1.94 -9.48
N VAL A 48 -16.60 -2.53 -9.36
CA VAL A 48 -15.62 -2.63 -10.44
C VAL A 48 -15.71 -4.00 -11.11
N ARG A 49 -15.63 -4.04 -12.44
CA ARG A 49 -15.53 -5.28 -13.23
C ARG A 49 -14.17 -5.35 -13.89
N LEU A 50 -13.46 -6.44 -13.64
CA LEU A 50 -12.14 -6.72 -14.18
C LEU A 50 -12.23 -7.96 -15.07
N SER A 51 -11.53 -7.94 -16.20
CA SER A 51 -11.42 -9.11 -17.08
C SER A 51 -10.01 -9.21 -17.64
N SER A 52 -9.43 -10.39 -17.46
CA SER A 52 -8.11 -10.76 -17.98
C SER A 52 -8.29 -12.03 -18.81
N SER A 53 -8.11 -11.94 -20.13
CA SER A 53 -8.24 -13.06 -21.06
C SER A 53 -6.90 -13.34 -21.70
N LEU A 54 -6.36 -14.52 -21.46
CA LEU A 54 -5.08 -14.96 -22.00
C LEU A 54 -5.28 -16.19 -22.89
N SER A 55 -4.64 -16.18 -24.05
CA SER A 55 -4.58 -17.32 -24.96
C SER A 55 -3.21 -17.39 -25.62
N GLY A 56 -2.94 -18.48 -26.36
CA GLY A 56 -1.69 -18.59 -27.12
C GLY A 56 -1.50 -17.50 -28.19
N SER A 57 -2.54 -16.74 -28.52
CA SER A 57 -2.49 -15.64 -29.50
C SER A 57 -2.31 -14.25 -28.87
N GLY A 58 -2.32 -14.13 -27.55
CA GLY A 58 -2.15 -12.85 -26.86
C GLY A 58 -2.87 -12.76 -25.53
N ALA A 59 -2.80 -11.57 -24.93
CA ALA A 59 -3.48 -11.25 -23.68
C ALA A 59 -4.27 -9.95 -23.84
N ASP A 60 -5.51 -9.94 -23.35
CA ASP A 60 -6.36 -8.77 -23.26
C ASP A 60 -6.75 -8.54 -21.81
N TYR A 61 -6.65 -7.29 -21.38
CA TYR A 61 -6.97 -6.87 -20.02
C TYR A 61 -7.87 -5.65 -20.10
N SER A 62 -8.98 -5.68 -19.38
CA SER A 62 -9.89 -4.55 -19.31
C SER A 62 -10.48 -4.40 -17.92
N ILE A 63 -10.82 -3.15 -17.61
CA ILE A 63 -11.50 -2.79 -16.38
C ILE A 63 -12.64 -1.83 -16.70
N LYS A 64 -13.72 -1.96 -15.95
CA LYS A 64 -14.94 -1.15 -16.08
C LYS A 64 -15.38 -0.73 -14.69
N ALA A 65 -15.64 0.56 -14.52
CA ALA A 65 -16.17 1.16 -13.31
C ALA A 65 -16.96 2.42 -13.70
N ASP A 66 -17.90 2.85 -12.86
CA ASP A 66 -18.63 4.13 -12.93
C ASP A 66 -18.76 4.77 -14.34
N GLY A 67 -19.53 4.14 -15.23
CA GLY A 67 -19.82 4.69 -16.56
C GLY A 67 -18.67 4.67 -17.58
N TRP A 68 -17.48 4.19 -17.22
CA TRP A 68 -16.34 4.08 -18.12
C TRP A 68 -15.80 2.65 -18.24
N GLN A 69 -15.10 2.39 -19.34
CA GLN A 69 -14.37 1.16 -19.60
C GLN A 69 -13.00 1.53 -20.17
N LEU A 70 -11.97 0.79 -19.76
CA LEU A 70 -10.60 1.01 -20.18
C LEU A 70 -9.95 -0.31 -20.53
N SER A 71 -9.36 -0.39 -21.74
CA SER A 71 -8.44 -1.47 -22.09
C SER A 71 -7.03 -1.12 -21.61
N ALA A 72 -6.27 -2.13 -21.16
CA ALA A 72 -4.85 -2.00 -20.85
C ALA A 72 -4.03 -1.45 -22.04
N ALA A 73 -4.47 -1.67 -23.28
CA ALA A 73 -3.81 -1.16 -24.47
C ALA A 73 -3.84 0.39 -24.56
N GLU A 74 -4.83 1.02 -23.94
CA GLU A 74 -4.97 2.49 -23.89
C GLU A 74 -4.11 3.12 -22.78
N VAL A 75 -3.68 2.33 -21.78
CA VAL A 75 -3.01 2.83 -20.58
C VAL A 75 -1.58 3.23 -20.89
N ARG A 76 -1.32 4.54 -20.88
CA ARG A 76 0.01 5.13 -21.01
C ARG A 76 0.80 5.06 -19.72
N ALA A 77 0.15 5.41 -18.62
CA ALA A 77 0.79 5.50 -17.32
C ALA A 77 -0.17 5.09 -16.21
N VAL A 78 0.40 4.66 -15.09
CA VAL A 78 -0.31 4.28 -13.87
C VAL A 78 0.28 5.06 -12.72
N TRP A 79 -0.57 5.75 -11.97
CA TRP A 79 -0.20 6.34 -10.70
C TRP A 79 -0.75 5.47 -9.57
N ALA A 80 0.15 4.70 -8.94
CA ALA A 80 -0.14 3.89 -7.77
C ALA A 80 -0.14 4.79 -6.52
N ARG A 81 -1.24 5.54 -6.32
CA ARG A 81 -1.38 6.44 -5.16
C ARG A 81 -1.66 5.66 -3.88
N LYS A 82 -2.69 4.83 -3.90
CA LYS A 82 -3.10 3.95 -2.81
C LYS A 82 -3.73 2.69 -3.37
N LEU A 83 -3.34 1.54 -2.84
CA LEU A 83 -3.96 0.25 -3.12
C LEU A 83 -4.61 -0.23 -1.83
N TRP A 84 -5.93 -0.10 -1.76
CA TRP A 84 -6.73 -0.59 -0.64
C TRP A 84 -7.32 -1.96 -0.95
N PHE A 85 -7.51 -2.75 0.10
CA PHE A 85 -8.11 -4.07 0.00
C PHE A 85 -9.58 -3.98 -0.45
N PRO A 86 -10.05 -4.98 -1.21
CA PRO A 86 -11.45 -5.17 -1.54
C PRO A 86 -12.36 -5.02 -0.32
N ARG A 87 -13.37 -4.15 -0.41
CA ARG A 87 -14.49 -4.17 0.54
C ARG A 87 -15.55 -5.10 0.00
N LEU A 88 -15.87 -6.11 0.81
CA LEU A 88 -16.94 -7.05 0.52
C LEU A 88 -18.14 -6.78 1.43
N ASP A 89 -19.31 -6.96 0.86
CA ASP A 89 -20.62 -6.93 1.49
C ASP A 89 -20.61 -7.80 2.74
N GLU A 90 -21.01 -7.21 3.85
CA GLU A 90 -21.05 -7.86 5.16
C GLU A 90 -22.08 -9.00 5.21
N ARG A 91 -22.99 -9.07 4.24
CA ARG A 91 -23.94 -10.18 4.08
C ARG A 91 -23.29 -11.45 3.54
N LEU A 92 -22.07 -11.39 3.02
CA LEU A 92 -21.33 -12.57 2.60
C LEU A 92 -20.98 -13.42 3.84
N ASP A 93 -21.17 -14.74 3.74
CA ASP A 93 -20.78 -15.66 4.81
C ASP A 93 -19.28 -15.50 5.15
N GLU A 94 -18.99 -15.24 6.43
CA GLU A 94 -17.65 -14.96 6.94
C GLU A 94 -16.64 -16.05 6.54
N ARG A 95 -17.09 -17.30 6.40
CA ARG A 95 -16.23 -18.44 6.00
C ARG A 95 -15.67 -18.28 4.57
N PHE A 96 -16.41 -17.60 3.69
CA PHE A 96 -15.98 -17.35 2.32
C PHE A 96 -15.33 -15.99 2.14
N ARG A 97 -15.54 -15.05 3.07
CA ARG A 97 -15.05 -13.66 2.96
C ARG A 97 -13.54 -13.60 2.75
N ALA A 98 -12.77 -14.33 3.55
CA ALA A 98 -11.32 -14.39 3.41
C ALA A 98 -10.87 -14.94 2.03
N MET A 99 -11.58 -15.95 1.50
CA MET A 99 -11.31 -16.47 0.16
C MET A 99 -11.63 -15.42 -0.91
N CYS A 100 -12.80 -14.78 -0.84
CA CYS A 100 -13.21 -13.76 -1.81
C CYS A 100 -12.25 -12.57 -1.83
N VAL A 101 -11.78 -12.10 -0.66
CA VAL A 101 -10.75 -11.03 -0.58
C VAL A 101 -9.48 -11.50 -1.25
N ARG A 102 -8.99 -12.71 -0.92
CA ARG A 102 -7.76 -13.25 -1.50
C ARG A 102 -7.84 -13.37 -3.03
N GLU A 103 -8.91 -13.95 -3.57
CA GLU A 103 -9.09 -14.09 -5.02
C GLU A 103 -9.24 -12.73 -5.71
N SER A 104 -9.90 -11.77 -5.06
CA SER A 104 -10.02 -10.40 -5.59
C SER A 104 -8.67 -9.70 -5.63
N VAL A 105 -7.86 -9.80 -4.57
CA VAL A 105 -6.49 -9.27 -4.56
C VAL A 105 -5.65 -9.92 -5.66
N ALA A 106 -5.69 -11.24 -5.79
CA ALA A 106 -4.92 -11.97 -6.81
C ALA A 106 -5.34 -11.58 -8.25
N ALA A 107 -6.65 -11.44 -8.50
CA ALA A 107 -7.16 -11.00 -9.79
C ALA A 107 -6.73 -9.57 -10.14
N LEU A 108 -6.76 -8.66 -9.15
CA LEU A 108 -6.28 -7.29 -9.31
C LEU A 108 -4.77 -7.25 -9.57
N GLU A 109 -3.96 -7.98 -8.78
CA GLU A 109 -2.52 -8.10 -9.01
C GLU A 109 -2.21 -8.61 -10.42
N GLY A 110 -2.94 -9.61 -10.92
CA GLY A 110 -2.79 -10.12 -12.30
C GLY A 110 -3.14 -9.10 -13.38
N PHE A 111 -4.20 -8.30 -13.19
CA PHE A 111 -4.53 -7.19 -14.10
C PHE A 111 -3.45 -6.11 -14.09
N LEU A 112 -2.95 -5.74 -12.91
CA LEU A 112 -1.90 -4.73 -12.77
C LEU A 112 -0.59 -5.20 -13.42
N ASP A 113 -0.20 -6.48 -13.31
CA ASP A 113 0.92 -7.04 -14.08
C ASP A 113 0.70 -6.92 -15.61
N GLY A 114 -0.55 -7.12 -16.06
CA GLY A 114 -0.96 -6.89 -17.44
C GLY A 114 -0.67 -5.48 -17.96
N LEU A 115 -0.54 -4.49 -17.07
CA LEU A 115 -0.17 -3.10 -17.39
C LEU A 115 1.34 -2.84 -17.42
N LYS A 116 2.20 -3.86 -17.43
CA LYS A 116 3.68 -3.71 -17.45
C LYS A 116 4.26 -2.91 -18.62
N GLY A 117 3.48 -2.70 -19.69
CA GLY A 117 3.87 -1.83 -20.79
C GLY A 117 3.65 -0.32 -20.51
N ALA A 118 2.97 0.03 -19.42
CA ALA A 118 2.71 1.41 -19.02
C ALA A 118 3.85 1.96 -18.15
N HIS A 119 3.94 3.28 -18.02
CA HIS A 119 4.87 3.93 -17.08
C HIS A 119 4.25 4.00 -15.68
N TRP A 120 4.93 3.45 -14.67
CA TRP A 120 4.42 3.37 -13.29
C TRP A 120 5.04 4.41 -12.35
N VAL A 121 4.19 5.04 -11.56
CA VAL A 121 4.57 5.97 -10.48
C VAL A 121 3.82 5.56 -9.20
N ASN A 122 4.39 4.78 -8.29
CA ASN A 122 5.61 4.01 -8.44
C ASN A 122 5.29 2.58 -8.90
N ASP A 123 6.31 1.86 -9.34
CA ASP A 123 6.21 0.41 -9.52
C ASP A 123 5.88 -0.26 -8.18
N THR A 124 4.82 -1.08 -8.15
CA THR A 124 4.27 -1.65 -6.90
C THR A 124 5.19 -2.69 -6.26
N ALA A 125 6.00 -3.40 -7.05
CA ALA A 125 6.96 -4.36 -6.52
C ALA A 125 8.11 -3.61 -5.82
N ARG A 126 8.62 -2.55 -6.45
CA ARG A 126 9.66 -1.69 -5.86
C ARG A 126 9.16 -0.93 -4.63
N GLU A 127 7.89 -0.51 -4.64
CA GLU A 127 7.26 0.09 -3.47
C GLU A 127 7.22 -0.90 -2.30
N ARG A 128 6.79 -2.14 -2.53
CA ARG A 128 6.76 -3.21 -1.52
C ARG A 128 8.14 -3.51 -0.94
N GLU A 129 9.19 -3.50 -1.77
CA GLU A 129 10.58 -3.61 -1.30
C GLU A 129 10.96 -2.40 -0.44
N ALA A 130 10.61 -1.20 -0.90
CA ALA A 130 10.90 0.04 -0.21
C ALA A 130 10.17 0.16 1.13
N GLU A 131 9.07 -0.54 1.39
CA GLU A 131 8.39 -0.56 2.71
C GLU A 131 9.24 -1.17 3.85
N ASN A 132 10.33 -1.87 3.55
CA ASN A 132 11.19 -2.45 4.56
C ASN A 132 12.01 -1.37 5.29
N LYS A 133 11.49 -0.90 6.43
CA LYS A 133 12.14 0.11 7.30
C LYS A 133 13.57 -0.23 7.71
N LEU A 134 13.90 -1.52 7.91
CA LEU A 134 15.27 -1.92 8.25
C LEU A 134 16.20 -1.73 7.05
N ALA A 135 15.74 -2.07 5.84
CA ALA A 135 16.49 -1.81 4.62
C ALA A 135 16.66 -0.30 4.39
N GLN A 136 15.62 0.50 4.60
CA GLN A 136 15.69 1.97 4.51
C GLN A 136 16.77 2.54 5.42
N LEU A 137 16.78 2.17 6.71
CA LEU A 137 17.75 2.66 7.68
C LEU A 137 19.17 2.21 7.34
N ARG A 138 19.35 0.94 6.94
CA ARG A 138 20.66 0.42 6.53
C ARG A 138 21.22 1.17 5.32
N ILE A 139 20.43 1.31 4.26
CA ILE A 139 20.83 2.04 3.04
C ILE A 139 21.13 3.50 3.38
N ALA A 140 20.28 4.16 4.17
CA ALA A 140 20.52 5.54 4.59
C ALA A 140 21.88 5.70 5.31
N ALA A 141 22.23 4.77 6.21
CA ALA A 141 23.52 4.78 6.89
C ALA A 141 24.70 4.51 5.93
N GLU A 142 24.56 3.55 5.01
CA GLU A 142 25.56 3.24 3.97
C GLU A 142 25.85 4.47 3.08
N GLU A 143 24.83 5.28 2.81
CA GLU A 143 24.92 6.54 2.03
C GLU A 143 25.34 7.76 2.89
N GLY A 144 25.69 7.56 4.16
CA GLY A 144 26.17 8.62 5.05
C GLY A 144 25.10 9.55 5.63
N LEU A 145 23.81 9.18 5.51
CA LEU A 145 22.75 9.88 6.22
C LEU A 145 22.76 9.50 7.70
N ARG A 146 22.46 10.49 8.55
CA ARG A 146 22.28 10.24 9.98
C ARG A 146 20.99 9.45 10.20
N ILE A 147 21.08 8.35 10.94
CA ILE A 147 19.94 7.56 11.40
C ILE A 147 19.94 7.50 12.93
N PRO A 148 18.76 7.46 13.58
CA PRO A 148 18.68 7.20 15.02
C PRO A 148 19.08 5.75 15.33
N ARG A 149 19.65 5.52 16.52
CA ARG A 149 19.88 4.16 17.00
C ARG A 149 18.54 3.43 17.03
N THR A 150 18.49 2.24 16.43
CA THR A 150 17.24 1.49 16.22
C THR A 150 17.44 0.03 16.58
N LEU A 151 16.49 -0.53 17.34
CA LEU A 151 16.39 -1.94 17.68
C LEU A 151 15.04 -2.48 17.21
N VAL A 152 15.04 -3.63 16.57
CA VAL A 152 13.82 -4.41 16.33
C VAL A 152 13.97 -5.74 17.05
N THR A 153 13.08 -6.00 18.02
CA THR A 153 13.21 -7.16 18.89
C THR A 153 11.84 -7.67 19.35
N ASN A 154 11.74 -8.98 19.56
CA ASN A 154 10.71 -9.62 20.38
C ASN A 154 11.28 -10.15 21.72
N ASP A 155 12.56 -9.90 22.00
CA ASP A 155 13.23 -10.24 23.25
C ASP A 155 13.08 -9.06 24.25
N PRO A 156 12.36 -9.27 25.37
CA PRO A 156 12.15 -8.26 26.41
C PRO A 156 13.45 -7.77 27.06
N ALA A 157 14.43 -8.65 27.27
CA ALA A 157 15.70 -8.29 27.89
C ALA A 157 16.45 -7.30 27.00
N ARG A 158 16.49 -7.57 25.69
CA ARG A 158 17.10 -6.68 24.72
C ARG A 158 16.42 -5.31 24.61
N ALA A 159 15.11 -5.25 24.78
CA ALA A 159 14.38 -3.98 24.81
C ALA A 159 14.76 -3.14 26.05
N ARG A 160 14.86 -3.77 27.23
CA ARG A 160 15.28 -3.11 28.47
C ARG A 160 16.72 -2.59 28.38
N GLU A 161 17.64 -3.42 27.91
CA GLU A 161 19.05 -3.04 27.71
C GLU A 161 19.17 -1.85 26.74
N PHE A 162 18.42 -1.86 25.64
CA PHE A 162 18.42 -0.74 24.69
C PHE A 162 17.89 0.56 25.31
N TYR A 163 16.83 0.48 26.13
CA TYR A 163 16.29 1.64 26.83
C TYR A 163 17.33 2.28 27.78
N GLU A 164 18.06 1.45 28.53
CA GLU A 164 19.15 1.88 29.41
C GLU A 164 20.32 2.48 28.60
N GLU A 165 20.74 1.83 27.51
CA GLU A 165 21.82 2.30 26.62
C GLU A 165 21.55 3.67 25.99
N ILE A 166 20.28 4.05 25.82
CA ILE A 166 19.84 5.33 25.26
C ILE A 166 19.55 6.38 26.36
N GLY A 167 19.52 5.98 27.63
CA GLY A 167 19.18 6.87 28.74
C GLY A 167 17.68 7.19 28.83
N GLY A 168 16.83 6.30 28.34
CA GLY A 168 15.36 6.38 28.44
C GLY A 168 14.64 7.21 27.38
N ALA A 169 15.37 7.94 26.51
CA ALA A 169 14.79 8.68 25.39
C ALA A 169 14.48 7.73 24.21
N VAL A 170 13.49 6.85 24.36
CA VAL A 170 13.14 5.84 23.34
C VAL A 170 11.68 5.96 22.94
N VAL A 171 11.40 5.82 21.66
CA VAL A 171 10.04 5.62 21.12
C VAL A 171 9.86 4.20 20.61
N ALA A 172 8.65 3.66 20.76
CA ALA A 172 8.21 2.40 20.18
C ALA A 172 7.22 2.63 19.03
N LYS A 173 7.31 1.80 17.99
CA LYS A 173 6.40 1.82 16.85
C LYS A 173 6.33 0.47 16.16
N LEU A 174 5.29 0.30 15.35
CA LEU A 174 5.14 -0.90 14.53
C LEU A 174 5.99 -0.83 13.25
N LEU A 175 6.42 -2.01 12.78
CA LEU A 175 7.04 -2.16 11.47
C LEU A 175 6.07 -1.85 10.33
N ARG A 176 4.77 -2.09 10.52
CA ARG A 176 3.71 -1.78 9.57
C ARG A 176 2.51 -1.17 10.30
N PRO A 177 1.76 -0.26 9.67
CA PRO A 177 0.52 0.25 10.27
C PRO A 177 -0.50 -0.88 10.47
N LEU A 178 -1.26 -0.86 11.58
CA LEU A 178 -2.32 -1.84 11.86
C LEU A 178 -3.54 -1.68 10.96
N SER A 179 -3.81 -0.44 10.56
CA SER A 179 -4.98 -0.08 9.80
C SER A 179 -4.67 1.07 8.85
N VAL A 180 -5.43 1.13 7.77
CA VAL A 180 -5.39 2.23 6.81
C VAL A 180 -6.76 2.89 6.89
N SER A 181 -6.82 4.10 7.44
CA SER A 181 -8.07 4.87 7.58
C SER A 181 -7.79 6.34 7.31
N MET A 182 -8.73 7.00 6.64
CA MET A 182 -8.75 8.45 6.45
C MET A 182 -9.69 9.17 7.42
N GLY A 183 -10.47 8.40 8.21
CA GLY A 183 -11.50 8.92 9.13
C GLY A 183 -11.09 8.94 10.61
N GLY A 184 -9.82 8.67 10.94
CA GLY A 184 -9.28 8.77 12.31
C GLY A 184 -9.78 7.73 13.33
N ALA A 185 -10.70 6.85 12.96
CA ALA A 185 -11.44 5.97 13.89
C ALA A 185 -10.94 4.52 13.99
N THR A 186 -9.68 4.24 13.69
CA THR A 186 -9.10 2.90 13.91
C THR A 186 -8.09 2.91 15.05
N GLU A 187 -7.90 1.76 15.70
CA GLU A 187 -6.82 1.56 16.66
C GLU A 187 -5.47 1.75 15.93
N PHE A 188 -4.88 2.93 16.10
CA PHE A 188 -3.56 3.25 15.61
C PHE A 188 -2.57 3.13 16.75
N VAL A 189 -1.58 2.26 16.59
CA VAL A 189 -0.36 2.34 17.41
C VAL A 189 0.51 3.40 16.75
N TYR A 190 0.42 4.62 17.28
CA TYR A 190 1.31 5.72 16.91
C TYR A 190 2.73 5.42 17.39
N THR A 191 3.69 6.21 16.88
CA THR A 191 4.99 6.30 17.53
C THR A 191 4.77 6.88 18.92
N SER A 192 5.05 6.09 19.96
CA SER A 192 4.81 6.46 21.35
C SER A 192 6.12 6.43 22.12
N GLU A 193 6.29 7.35 23.06
CA GLU A 193 7.39 7.29 24.03
C GLU A 193 7.28 6.03 24.88
N VAL A 194 8.43 5.39 25.12
CA VAL A 194 8.55 4.25 26.02
C VAL A 194 8.91 4.79 27.39
N THR A 195 8.19 4.37 28.42
CA THR A 195 8.51 4.65 29.82
C THR A 195 9.09 3.42 30.49
N ALA A 196 9.76 3.62 31.63
CA ALA A 196 10.24 2.50 32.46
C ALA A 196 9.10 1.56 32.88
N ARG A 197 7.88 2.09 33.08
CA ARG A 197 6.70 1.31 33.44
C ARG A 197 6.25 0.40 32.29
N ASP A 198 6.33 0.87 31.06
CA ASP A 198 5.96 0.05 29.88
C ASP A 198 6.87 -1.19 29.75
N LEU A 199 8.09 -1.11 30.30
CA LEU A 199 9.06 -2.20 30.29
C LEU A 199 8.85 -3.23 31.41
N GLU A 200 8.00 -2.94 32.40
CA GLU A 200 7.58 -3.92 33.41
C GLU A 200 6.80 -5.06 32.76
N ASP A 201 5.93 -4.74 31.79
CA ASP A 201 5.11 -5.68 31.03
C ASP A 201 5.76 -6.14 29.70
N ALA A 202 7.07 -5.89 29.52
CA ALA A 202 7.79 -6.19 28.29
C ALA A 202 7.76 -7.68 27.90
N GLU A 203 7.44 -8.60 28.81
CA GLU A 203 7.30 -10.04 28.52
C GLU A 203 6.27 -10.33 27.42
N THR A 204 5.31 -9.43 27.20
CA THR A 204 4.34 -9.52 26.10
C THR A 204 4.98 -9.37 24.71
N LEU A 205 6.17 -8.75 24.60
CA LEU A 205 6.91 -8.60 23.33
C LEU A 205 7.25 -9.93 22.66
N ARG A 206 7.33 -11.03 23.43
CA ARG A 206 7.56 -12.38 22.89
C ARG A 206 6.51 -12.78 21.84
N HIS A 207 5.32 -12.17 21.91
CA HIS A 207 4.20 -12.43 21.00
C HIS A 207 4.20 -11.53 19.76
N CYS A 208 4.84 -10.36 19.81
CA CYS A 208 4.86 -9.42 18.69
C CYS A 208 6.12 -8.54 18.74
N PRO A 209 7.04 -8.64 17.76
CA PRO A 209 8.21 -7.77 17.70
C PRO A 209 7.81 -6.31 17.46
N MET A 210 8.55 -5.39 18.08
CA MET A 210 8.37 -3.95 17.90
C MET A 210 9.67 -3.27 17.48
N VAL A 211 9.54 -2.05 16.94
CA VAL A 211 10.67 -1.16 16.66
C VAL A 211 10.83 -0.22 17.85
N PHE A 212 11.99 -0.24 18.48
CA PHE A 212 12.47 0.73 19.46
C PHE A 212 13.49 1.64 18.79
N GLN A 213 13.37 2.95 18.97
CA GLN A 213 14.24 3.91 18.31
C GLN A 213 14.55 5.06 19.25
N GLU A 214 15.79 5.55 19.20
CA GLU A 214 16.21 6.77 19.91
C GLU A 214 15.31 7.96 19.55
N CYS A 215 14.87 8.68 20.57
CA CYS A 215 14.13 9.93 20.43
C CYS A 215 15.13 11.10 20.38
N ILE A 216 15.33 11.67 19.20
CA ILE A 216 16.29 12.76 18.91
C ILE A 216 15.55 14.09 18.82
#